data_AF-A0A3P1B761-F1
#
_entry.id   AF-A0A3P1B761-F1
#
_cell.length_a   1.000
_cell.length_b   1.000
_cell.length_c   1.000
_cell.angle_alpha   90.00
_cell.angle_beta   90.00
_cell.angle_gamma   90.00
#
_symmetry.space_group_name_H-M   'P 1'
#
loop_
_entity.id
_entity.type
_entity.pdbx_description
1 polymer ?
#
loop_
_entity_poly.entity_id
_entity_poly.type
_entity_poly.pdbx_seq_one_letter_code
_entity_poly.pdbx_strand_id
1 'polypeptide(L)' 'MVLYKFKLTTIFEQWPNEEYVVAETEGKARFLYWRKFRTKFLIMPMAEFMKFVTCENEGVFDSKRMYSAEQAFKKM' A
#
# COMPACT_ATOMS: atom_id res chain seq x y z
N MET A 1 -1.96 0.33 17.79
CA MET A 1 -1.14 0.05 16.59
C MET A 1 -1.47 1.13 15.58
N VAL A 2 -0.53 2.05 15.34
CA VAL A 2 -0.73 3.15 14.38
C VAL A 2 -0.46 2.59 13.00
N LEU A 3 -1.45 2.67 12.12
CA LEU A 3 -1.28 2.30 10.72
C LEU A 3 -1.03 3.57 9.92
N TYR A 4 -0.25 3.45 8.86
CA TYR A 4 0.03 4.51 7.91
C TYR A 4 -0.43 4.07 6.53
N LYS A 5 -0.87 5.04 5.73
CA LYS A 5 -1.23 4.82 4.34
C LYS A 5 -0.03 5.17 3.48
N PHE A 6 0.45 4.21 2.71
CA PHE A 6 1.54 4.40 1.76
C PHE A 6 1.00 4.34 0.35
N LYS A 7 1.34 5.32 -0.47
CA LYS A 7 1.12 5.31 -1.91
C LYS A 7 2.38 4.75 -2.56
N LEU A 8 2.27 3.56 -3.13
CA LEU A 8 3.35 2.96 -3.92
C LEU A 8 3.04 3.15 -5.39
N THR A 9 4.00 3.72 -6.10
CA THR A 9 3.90 3.97 -7.53
C THR A 9 5.05 3.30 -8.26
N THR A 10 4.81 2.83 -9.48
CA THR A 10 5.84 2.15 -10.27
C THR A 10 5.77 2.57 -11.73
N ILE A 11 6.91 2.44 -12.42
CA ILE A 11 7.04 2.76 -13.85
C ILE A 11 6.59 1.61 -14.77
N PHE A 12 6.28 0.44 -14.21
CA PHE A 12 5.87 -0.71 -15.00
C PHE A 12 4.40 -0.60 -15.42
N GLU A 13 4.15 -0.31 -16.69
CA GLU A 13 2.80 -0.14 -17.27
C GLU A 13 1.89 -1.39 -17.10
N GLN A 14 2.50 -2.57 -16.95
CA GLN A 14 1.79 -3.82 -16.71
C GLN A 14 1.16 -3.91 -15.31
N TRP A 15 1.46 -2.95 -14.44
CA TRP A 15 0.96 -2.86 -13.07
C TRP A 15 0.15 -1.58 -12.88
N PRO A 16 -0.81 -1.54 -11.94
CA PRO A 16 -1.39 -0.29 -11.50
C PRO A 16 -0.26 0.66 -11.09
N ASN A 17 -0.12 1.75 -11.86
CA ASN A 17 0.89 2.78 -11.64
C ASN A 17 0.82 3.37 -10.22
N GLU A 18 -0.33 3.24 -9.55
CA GLU A 18 -0.55 3.68 -8.19
C GLU A 18 -1.33 2.62 -7.38
N GLU A 19 -0.75 2.18 -6.27
CA GLU A 19 -1.41 1.30 -5.29
C GLU A 19 -1.27 1.86 -3.88
N TYR A 20 -2.36 1.83 -3.13
CA TYR A 20 -2.37 2.23 -1.74
C TYR A 20 -2.25 1.02 -0.81
N VAL A 21 -1.24 1.04 0.06
CA VAL A 21 -0.99 -0.01 1.03
C VAL A 21 -1.02 0.58 2.44
N VAL A 22 -1.86 -0.02 3.29
CA VAL A 22 -1.91 0.32 4.71
C VAL A 22 -0.97 -0.61 5.47
N ALA A 23 0.02 -0.04 6.16
CA ALA A 23 0.98 -0.80 6.95
C ALA A 23 1.48 0.00 8.16
N GLU A 24 2.12 -0.67 9.10
CA GLU A 24 2.73 -0.03 10.27
C GLU A 24 4.00 0.75 9.93
N THR A 25 4.75 0.27 8.94
CA THR A 25 6.04 0.82 8.54
C THR A 25 6.19 0.77 7.03
N GLU A 26 7.03 1.65 6.50
CA GLU A 26 7.35 1.72 5.07
C GLU A 26 7.93 0.40 4.54
N GLY A 27 8.82 -0.23 5.30
CA GLY A 27 9.40 -1.52 4.93
C GLY A 27 8.34 -2.62 4.77
N LYS A 28 7.33 -2.64 5.65
CA LYS A 28 6.22 -3.59 5.57
C LYS A 28 5.29 -3.27 4.38
N ALA A 29 5.04 -2.00 4.09
CA ALA A 29 4.28 -1.58 2.92
C ALA A 29 4.95 -2.02 1.61
N ARG A 30 6.25 -1.76 1.47
CA ARG A 30 7.07 -2.19 0.34
C ARG A 30 7.08 -3.70 0.18
N PHE A 31 7.26 -4.45 1.27
CA PHE A 31 7.22 -5.91 1.21
C PHE A 31 5.85 -6.44 0.76
N LEU A 32 4.76 -5.88 1.26
CA LEU A 32 3.40 -6.27 0.86
C LEU A 32 3.15 -5.98 -0.63
N TYR A 33 3.61 -4.82 -1.12
CA TYR A 33 3.55 -4.47 -2.53
C TYR A 33 4.36 -5.44 -3.41
N TRP A 34 5.62 -5.70 -3.07
CA TRP A 34 6.45 -6.68 -3.79
C TRP A 34 5.88 -8.10 -3.75
N ARG A 35 5.28 -8.51 -2.62
CA ARG A 35 4.67 -9.85 -2.51
C ARG A 35 3.50 -10.00 -3.49
N LYS A 36 2.70 -8.96 -3.71
CA LYS A 36 1.66 -8.98 -4.74
C LYS A 36 2.24 -8.99 -6.16
N PHE A 37 3.40 -8.38 -6.36
CA PHE A 37 4.12 -8.36 -7.63
C PHE A 37 4.72 -9.73 -7.99
N ARG A 38 5.42 -10.38 -7.05
CA ARG A 38 6.09 -11.67 -7.24
C ARG A 38 5.13 -12.77 -7.68
N THR A 39 3.89 -12.76 -7.19
CA THR A 39 2.91 -13.80 -7.54
C THR A 39 2.34 -13.65 -8.95
N LYS A 40 2.47 -12.49 -9.59
CA LYS A 40 1.81 -12.23 -10.88
C LYS A 40 2.74 -12.28 -12.08
N PHE A 41 3.96 -11.73 -12.03
CA PHE A 41 4.70 -11.47 -13.28
C PHE A 41 6.24 -11.57 -13.27
N LEU A 42 6.93 -11.57 -12.12
CA LEU A 42 8.40 -11.48 -12.14
C LEU A 42 9.12 -12.29 -11.05
N ILE A 43 10.26 -12.88 -11.44
CA ILE A 43 11.26 -13.52 -10.56
C ILE A 43 12.21 -12.46 -9.94
N MET A 44 12.06 -11.18 -10.30
CA MET A 44 12.96 -10.09 -9.91
C MET A 44 13.07 -9.99 -8.37
N PRO A 45 14.31 -9.95 -7.82
CA PRO A 45 14.53 -9.75 -6.40
C PRO A 45 13.92 -8.44 -5.90
N MET A 46 13.42 -8.43 -4.66
CA MET A 46 12.81 -7.25 -4.05
C MET A 46 13.72 -6.01 -4.11
N ALA A 47 15.02 -6.19 -3.86
CA ALA A 47 15.98 -5.10 -3.88
C ALA A 47 16.12 -4.43 -5.25
N GLU A 48 15.96 -5.17 -6.35
CA GLU A 48 15.98 -4.60 -7.69
C GLU A 48 14.64 -3.96 -8.03
N PHE A 49 13.54 -4.64 -7.70
CA PHE A 49 12.20 -4.11 -7.95
C PHE A 49 11.98 -2.76 -7.25
N MET A 50 12.43 -2.62 -6.01
CA MET A 50 12.28 -1.39 -5.24
C MET A 50 13.00 -0.18 -5.84
N LYS A 51 13.96 -0.36 -6.75
CA LYS A 51 14.59 0.76 -7.47
C LYS A 51 13.61 1.45 -8.43
N PHE A 52 12.56 0.76 -8.83
CA PHE A 52 11.53 1.21 -9.76
C PHE A 52 10.21 1.54 -9.07
N VAL A 53 10.22 1.56 -7.73
CA VAL A 53 9.04 1.80 -6.90
C VAL A 53 9.28 3.02 -6.03
N THR A 54 8.44 4.02 -6.20
CA THR A 54 8.35 5.18 -5.34
C THR A 54 7.34 4.90 -4.23
N CYS A 55 7.66 5.29 -2.99
CA CYS A 55 6.84 5.00 -1.82
C CYS A 55 6.64 6.30 -1.04
N GLU A 56 5.43 6.83 -1.09
CA GLU A 56 5.05 8.07 -0.41
C GLU A 56 4.19 7.74 0.81
N ASN A 57 4.51 8.33 1.96
CA ASN A 57 3.69 8.19 3.16
C ASN A 57 2.62 9.29 3.18
N GLU A 58 1.35 8.91 3.02
CA GLU A 58 0.20 9.82 3.06
C GLU A 58 -0.28 10.10 4.51
N GLY A 59 0.43 9.58 5.51
CA GLY A 59 0.16 9.84 6.92
C GLY A 59 -0.62 8.74 7.62
N VAL A 60 -1.11 9.06 8.82
CA VAL A 60 -1.75 8.09 9.72
C VAL A 60 -3.08 7.62 9.13
N PHE A 61 -3.19 6.32 8.91
CA PHE A 61 -4.43 5.64 8.56
C PHE A 61 -5.21 5.33 9.85
N ASP A 62 -6.22 6.15 10.13
CA ASP A 62 -7.11 5.93 11.28
C ASP A 62 -8.35 5.13 10.86
N SER A 63 -8.29 3.82 11.04
CA SER A 63 -9.42 2.92 10.75
C SER A 63 -10.64 3.17 11.65
N LYS A 64 -10.47 3.77 12.84
CA LYS A 64 -11.59 4.05 13.75
C LYS A 64 -12.50 5.17 13.24
N ARG A 65 -11.95 6.12 12.46
CA ARG A 65 -12.74 7.16 11.79
C ARG A 65 -13.64 6.58 10.71
N MET A 66 -13.18 5.59 9.95
CA MET A 66 -14.01 4.92 8.94
C MET A 66 -15.15 4.10 9.57
N TYR A 67 -14.87 3.31 10.62
CA TYR A 67 -15.92 2.55 11.30
C TYR A 67 -16.97 3.45 11.99
N SER A 68 -16.57 4.62 12.50
CA SER A 68 -17.53 5.60 13.05
C SER A 68 -18.42 6.21 11.96
N ALA A 69 -17.87 6.45 10.76
CA ALA A 69 -18.65 6.91 9.61
C ALA A 69 -19.62 5.83 9.13
N GLU A 70 -19.20 4.56 9.03
CA GLU A 70 -20.09 3.45 8.64
C GLU A 70 -21.21 3.19 9.65
N GLN A 71 -20.96 3.38 10.96
CA GLN A 71 -22.03 3.31 11.97
C GLN A 71 -23.06 4.45 11.83
N ALA A 72 -22.62 5.64 11.40
CA ALA A 72 -23.54 6.75 11.12
C ALA A 72 -24.41 6.46 9.88
N PHE A 73 -23.85 5.78 8.86
CA PHE A 73 -24.61 5.36 7.67
C PHE A 73 -25.56 4.18 7.92
N LYS A 74 -25.30 3.30 8.90
CA LYS A 74 -26.24 2.23 9.30
C LYS A 74 -27.48 2.71 10.06
N LYS A 75 -27.57 4.00 10.39
CA LYS A 75 -28.72 4.63 11.07
C LYS A 75 -29.59 5.48 10.13
N MET A 76 -29.32 5.48 8.82
CA MET A 76 -30.25 5.95 7.78
C MET A 76 -30.96 4.74 7.14
#